data_AF-A0A7J4KPH8-F1
#
_entry.id   AF-A0A7J4KPH8-F1
#
_cell.length_a   1.000
_cell.length_b   1.000
_cell.length_c   1.000
_cell.angle_alpha   90.00
_cell.angle_beta   90.00
_cell.angle_gamma   90.00
#
_symmetry.space_group_name_H-M   'P 1'
#
loop_
_entity.id
_entity.type
_entity.pdbx_description
1 polymer ?
#
loop_
_entity_poly.entity_id
_entity_poly.type
_entity_poly.pdbx_seq_one_letter_code
_entity_poly.pdbx_strand_id
1 'polypeptide(L)'
;MSVFGESIQFLAKLGIYDVVLPFLLVFTIVFSLMEKTKVLGTEKGKDDKEYTRKNMNAMVAFVTAFLVVASAQLVAVINKTLSQIFILLLLIVCFLMLAGSFHQQTKEGFFLTGTYKNIFMVIVFVSIIAIFLNALGWLDVIYNYLKDNWNTSYVAAVILMIAIIGFMAWIMHDPSDSKDAKKEGTG
;
A
#
# COMPACT_ATOMS: atom_id res chain seq x y z
N MET A 1 7.75 -5.67 -36.92
CA MET A 1 6.87 -5.06 -35.91
C MET A 1 5.45 -5.21 -36.41
N SER A 2 4.46 -5.59 -35.60
CA SER A 2 3.08 -5.72 -36.10
C SER A 2 2.45 -4.33 -36.24
N VAL A 3 1.55 -4.17 -37.22
CA VAL A 3 0.76 -2.93 -37.45
C VAL A 3 0.03 -2.50 -36.17
N PHE A 4 -0.36 -3.47 -35.34
CA PHE A 4 -0.97 -3.22 -34.04
C PHE A 4 0.01 -2.57 -33.05
N GLY A 5 1.24 -3.06 -32.96
CA GLY A 5 2.26 -2.49 -32.08
C GLY A 5 2.64 -1.05 -32.46
N GLU A 6 2.73 -0.75 -33.75
CA GLU A 6 2.96 0.63 -34.24
C GLU A 6 1.78 1.55 -33.92
N SER A 7 0.55 1.06 -34.04
CA SER A 7 -0.65 1.83 -33.70
C SER A 7 -0.67 2.18 -32.20
N ILE A 8 -0.34 1.24 -31.32
CA ILE A 8 -0.25 1.49 -29.88
C ILE A 8 0.88 2.47 -29.53
N GLN A 9 2.05 2.35 -30.16
CA GLN A 9 3.14 3.31 -29.98
C GLN A 9 2.77 4.71 -30.49
N PHE A 10 2.01 4.80 -31.58
CA PHE A 10 1.49 6.07 -32.08
C PHE A 10 0.53 6.71 -31.08
N LEU A 11 -0.42 5.96 -30.52
CA LEU A 11 -1.32 6.45 -29.46
C LEU A 11 -0.56 6.89 -28.20
N ALA A 12 0.48 6.16 -27.82
CA ALA A 12 1.34 6.54 -26.69
C ALA A 12 2.09 7.86 -26.97
N LYS A 13 2.67 8.02 -28.18
CA LYS A 13 3.34 9.26 -28.58
C LYS A 13 2.41 10.47 -28.68
N LEU A 14 1.15 10.24 -29.04
CA LEU A 14 0.11 11.27 -29.02
C LEU A 14 -0.32 11.68 -27.60
N GLY A 15 0.16 11.01 -26.56
CA GLY A 15 -0.20 11.30 -25.18
C GLY A 15 -1.60 10.86 -24.80
N ILE A 16 -2.22 9.91 -25.52
CA ILE A 16 -3.57 9.43 -25.19
C ILE A 16 -3.61 8.85 -23.77
N TYR A 17 -2.60 8.08 -23.38
CA TYR A 17 -2.54 7.49 -22.04
C TYR A 17 -2.25 8.53 -20.94
N ASP A 18 -1.47 9.55 -21.24
CA ASP A 18 -1.05 10.55 -20.25
C ASP A 18 -2.02 11.72 -20.13
N VAL A 19 -2.85 11.97 -21.14
CA VAL A 19 -3.75 13.14 -21.21
C VAL A 19 -5.21 12.70 -21.24
N VAL A 20 -5.59 11.80 -22.15
CA VAL A 20 -7.00 11.44 -22.40
C VAL A 20 -7.55 10.52 -21.32
N LEU A 21 -6.78 9.53 -20.86
CA LEU A 21 -7.22 8.63 -19.78
C LEU A 21 -7.51 9.40 -18.46
N PRO A 22 -6.59 10.25 -17.96
CA PRO A 22 -6.84 11.06 -16.77
C PRO A 22 -7.99 12.06 -16.98
N PHE A 23 -8.09 12.66 -18.17
CA PHE A 23 -9.21 13.53 -18.54
C PHE A 23 -10.56 12.83 -18.36
N LEU A 24 -10.73 11.65 -18.98
CA LEU A 24 -11.97 10.88 -18.92
C LEU A 24 -12.30 10.46 -17.48
N LEU A 25 -11.29 10.10 -16.69
CA LEU A 25 -11.46 9.71 -15.29
C LEU A 25 -12.00 10.89 -14.46
N VAL A 26 -11.36 12.05 -14.52
CA VAL A 26 -11.78 13.25 -13.79
C VAL A 26 -13.15 13.72 -14.26
N PHE A 27 -13.36 13.80 -15.57
CA PHE A 27 -14.66 14.15 -16.17
C PHE A 27 -15.77 13.27 -15.61
N THR A 28 -15.57 11.94 -15.63
CA THR A 28 -16.60 10.99 -15.20
C THR A 28 -16.87 11.11 -13.70
N ILE A 29 -15.83 11.22 -12.87
CA ILE A 29 -15.99 11.35 -11.41
C ILE A 29 -16.74 12.63 -11.07
N VAL A 30 -16.33 13.78 -11.62
CA VAL A 30 -16.97 15.07 -11.36
C VAL A 30 -18.41 15.08 -11.88
N PHE A 31 -18.63 14.57 -13.10
CA PHE A 31 -19.97 14.47 -13.68
C PHE A 31 -20.90 13.60 -12.81
N SER A 32 -20.46 12.39 -12.44
CA SER A 32 -21.25 11.48 -11.60
C SER A 32 -21.49 12.04 -10.21
N LEU A 33 -20.52 12.75 -9.63
CA LEU A 33 -20.68 13.41 -8.33
C LEU A 33 -21.74 14.53 -8.41
N MET A 34 -21.73 15.34 -9.46
CA MET A 34 -22.74 16.38 -9.70
C MET A 34 -24.13 15.81 -10.01
N GLU A 35 -24.20 14.68 -10.71
CA GLU A 35 -25.46 13.96 -10.96
C GLU A 35 -26.03 13.36 -9.66
N LYS A 36 -25.19 12.79 -8.80
CA LYS A 36 -25.63 12.22 -7.52
C LYS A 36 -26.03 13.28 -6.50
N THR A 37 -25.32 14.40 -6.46
CA THR A 37 -25.56 15.49 -5.49
C THR A 37 -26.65 16.47 -5.95
N LYS A 38 -26.99 16.47 -7.23
CA LYS A 38 -27.97 17.41 -7.83
C LYS A 38 -27.60 18.89 -7.59
N VAL A 39 -26.31 19.20 -7.47
CA VAL A 39 -25.81 20.52 -7.03
C VAL A 39 -26.21 21.68 -7.95
N LEU A 40 -26.34 21.43 -9.25
CA LEU A 40 -26.80 22.43 -10.24
C LEU A 40 -28.32 22.48 -10.40
N GLY A 41 -29.05 21.81 -9.51
CA GLY A 41 -30.50 21.74 -9.52
C GLY A 41 -31.08 20.63 -10.39
N THR A 42 -32.40 20.51 -10.33
CA THR A 42 -33.21 19.58 -11.11
C THR A 42 -34.10 20.32 -12.11
N GLU A 43 -34.50 19.63 -13.16
CA GLU A 43 -35.46 20.06 -14.15
C GLU A 43 -36.60 19.04 -14.19
N LYS A 44 -37.84 19.54 -14.27
CA LYS A 44 -39.01 18.67 -14.39
C LYS A 44 -39.08 18.15 -15.82
N GLY A 45 -38.98 16.83 -15.97
CA GLY A 45 -39.19 16.17 -17.24
C GLY A 45 -40.67 16.18 -17.64
N LYS A 46 -40.96 15.75 -18.87
CA LYS A 46 -42.33 15.63 -19.42
C LYS A 46 -43.25 14.71 -18.58
N ASP A 47 -42.66 13.84 -17.76
CA ASP A 47 -43.37 12.91 -16.87
C ASP A 47 -43.54 13.41 -15.43
N ASP A 48 -43.35 14.72 -15.19
CA ASP A 48 -43.38 15.40 -13.87
C ASP A 48 -42.38 14.84 -12.83
N LYS A 49 -41.44 14.00 -13.29
CA LYS A 49 -40.29 13.50 -12.52
C LYS A 49 -39.13 14.48 -12.60
N GLU A 50 -38.46 14.67 -11.46
CA GLU A 50 -37.27 15.51 -11.38
C GLU A 50 -36.04 14.79 -11.92
N TYR A 51 -35.44 15.34 -12.98
CA TYR A 51 -34.17 14.91 -13.52
C TYR A 51 -33.09 15.95 -13.23
N THR A 52 -31.85 15.52 -13.08
CA THR A 52 -30.72 16.45 -12.98
C THR A 52 -30.44 17.12 -14.31
N ARG A 53 -29.95 18.36 -14.28
CA ARG A 53 -29.53 19.09 -15.48
C ARG A 53 -28.23 18.51 -16.07
N LYS A 54 -28.34 17.38 -16.78
CA LYS A 54 -27.20 16.63 -17.32
C LYS A 54 -26.31 17.47 -18.24
N ASN A 55 -26.90 18.36 -19.04
CA ASN A 55 -26.14 19.24 -19.95
C ASN A 55 -25.23 20.21 -19.19
N MET A 56 -25.75 20.85 -18.12
CA MET A 56 -24.94 21.73 -17.26
C MET A 56 -23.87 20.94 -16.50
N ASN A 57 -24.25 19.79 -15.91
CA ASN A 57 -23.29 18.93 -15.21
C ASN A 57 -22.15 18.49 -16.15
N ALA A 58 -22.45 18.12 -17.39
CA ALA A 58 -21.46 17.72 -18.38
C ALA A 58 -20.52 18.88 -18.74
N MET A 59 -21.04 20.09 -18.97
CA MET A 59 -20.20 21.25 -19.27
C MET A 59 -19.26 21.60 -18.12
N VAL A 60 -19.76 21.63 -16.88
CA VAL A 60 -18.92 21.94 -15.70
C VAL A 60 -17.87 20.86 -15.46
N ALA A 61 -18.25 19.58 -15.55
CA ALA A 61 -17.32 18.47 -15.42
C ALA A 61 -16.24 18.48 -16.52
N PHE A 62 -16.61 18.83 -17.75
CA PHE A 62 -15.69 18.96 -18.87
C PHE A 62 -14.65 20.06 -18.65
N VAL A 63 -15.09 21.27 -18.27
CA VAL A 63 -14.18 22.38 -17.95
C VAL A 63 -13.27 22.02 -16.77
N THR A 64 -13.82 21.41 -15.72
CA THR A 64 -13.04 20.98 -14.55
C THR A 64 -11.98 19.95 -14.94
N ALA A 65 -12.33 18.95 -15.77
CA ALA A 65 -11.39 17.94 -16.24
C ALA A 65 -10.28 18.55 -17.11
N PHE A 66 -10.60 19.51 -17.98
CA PHE A 66 -9.60 20.24 -18.76
C PHE A 66 -8.65 21.06 -17.89
N LEU A 67 -9.17 21.74 -16.85
CA LEU A 67 -8.33 22.50 -15.91
C LEU A 67 -7.36 21.60 -15.14
N VAL A 68 -7.81 20.40 -14.74
CA VAL A 68 -6.95 19.43 -14.04
C VAL A 68 -5.87 18.89 -14.98
N VAL A 69 -6.21 18.59 -16.22
CA VAL A 69 -5.27 18.00 -17.20
C VAL A 69 -4.30 19.03 -17.78
N ALA A 70 -4.70 20.30 -17.90
CA ALA A 70 -3.82 21.39 -18.30
C ALA A 70 -2.59 21.52 -17.37
N SER A 71 -2.73 21.10 -16.12
CA SER A 71 -1.58 20.91 -15.23
C SER A 71 -1.02 19.50 -15.40
N ALA A 72 -0.16 19.30 -16.41
CA ALA A 72 0.55 18.04 -16.63
C ALA A 72 1.28 17.53 -15.38
N GLN A 73 1.68 18.43 -14.49
CA GLN A 73 2.28 18.11 -13.20
C GLN A 73 1.27 17.48 -12.22
N LEU A 74 0.03 17.96 -12.16
CA LEU A 74 -1.02 17.33 -11.35
C LEU A 74 -1.36 15.93 -11.86
N VAL A 75 -1.42 15.74 -13.18
CA VAL A 75 -1.69 14.42 -13.77
C VAL A 75 -0.57 13.43 -13.46
N ALA A 76 0.69 13.87 -13.58
CA ALA A 76 1.85 13.06 -13.21
C ALA A 76 1.82 12.65 -11.73
N VAL A 77 1.46 13.59 -10.84
CA VAL A 77 1.31 13.32 -9.40
C VAL A 77 0.16 12.33 -9.15
N ILE A 78 -1.00 12.53 -9.76
CA ILE A 78 -2.16 11.64 -9.64
C ILE A 78 -1.80 10.22 -10.11
N ASN A 79 -1.16 10.07 -11.27
CA ASN A 79 -0.75 8.76 -11.80
C ASN A 79 0.28 8.07 -10.90
N LYS A 80 1.25 8.84 -10.36
CA LYS A 80 2.23 8.33 -9.41
C LYS A 80 1.57 7.86 -8.12
N THR A 81 0.68 8.68 -7.54
CA THR A 81 -0.03 8.36 -6.31
C THR A 81 -1.01 7.19 -6.48
N LEU A 82 -1.76 7.14 -7.59
CA LEU A 82 -2.64 6.00 -7.92
C LEU A 82 -1.85 4.71 -8.01
N SER A 83 -0.72 4.71 -8.72
CA SER A 83 0.14 3.53 -8.83
C SER A 83 0.59 3.03 -7.44
N GLN A 84 1.00 3.94 -6.55
CA GLN A 84 1.37 3.60 -5.17
C GLN A 84 0.19 3.05 -4.36
N ILE A 85 -1.00 3.65 -4.49
CA ILE A 85 -2.22 3.17 -3.82
C ILE A 85 -2.60 1.77 -4.31
N PHE A 86 -2.52 1.51 -5.61
CA PHE A 86 -2.80 0.17 -6.17
C PHE A 86 -1.82 -0.88 -5.67
N ILE A 87 -0.54 -0.55 -5.59
CA ILE A 87 0.49 -1.43 -5.01
C ILE A 87 0.16 -1.73 -3.53
N LEU A 88 -0.25 -0.72 -2.76
CA LEU A 88 -0.64 -0.91 -1.36
C LEU A 88 -1.92 -1.76 -1.23
N LEU A 89 -2.89 -1.56 -2.11
CA LEU A 89 -4.11 -2.38 -2.15
C LEU A 89 -3.79 -3.84 -2.46
N LEU A 90 -2.92 -4.09 -3.45
CA LEU A 90 -2.43 -5.43 -3.77
C LEU A 90 -1.72 -6.08 -2.57
N LEU A 91 -0.90 -5.32 -1.83
CA LEU A 91 -0.25 -5.80 -0.60
C LEU A 91 -1.29 -6.31 0.40
N ILE A 92 -2.31 -5.50 0.70
CA ILE A 92 -3.37 -5.87 1.66
C ILE A 92 -4.09 -7.13 1.18
N VAL A 93 -4.44 -7.21 -0.10
CA VAL A 93 -5.09 -8.39 -0.69
C VAL A 93 -4.21 -9.63 -0.59
N CYS A 94 -2.93 -9.54 -0.97
CA CYS A 94 -1.98 -10.65 -0.87
C CYS A 94 -1.78 -11.11 0.58
N PHE A 95 -1.69 -10.17 1.53
CA PHE A 95 -1.62 -10.48 2.95
C PHE A 95 -2.88 -11.22 3.43
N LEU A 96 -4.07 -10.71 3.10
CA LEU A 96 -5.34 -11.34 3.47
C LEU A 96 -5.49 -12.73 2.83
N MET A 97 -5.05 -12.92 1.58
CA MET A 97 -5.08 -14.22 0.90
C MET A 97 -4.14 -15.22 1.58
N LEU A 98 -2.92 -14.80 1.93
CA LEU A 98 -1.97 -15.67 2.63
C LEU A 98 -2.47 -15.99 4.04
N ALA A 99 -2.82 -14.96 4.83
CA ALA A 99 -3.37 -15.13 6.18
C ALA A 99 -4.63 -15.99 6.19
N GLY A 100 -5.50 -15.80 5.19
CA GLY A 100 -6.71 -16.59 4.97
C GLY A 100 -6.42 -18.04 4.54
N SER A 101 -5.39 -18.30 3.73
CA SER A 101 -5.01 -19.66 3.33
C SER A 101 -4.53 -20.51 4.51
N PHE A 102 -4.03 -19.87 5.57
CA PHE A 102 -3.62 -20.55 6.80
C PHE A 102 -4.77 -20.73 7.80
N HIS A 103 -5.96 -20.22 7.50
CA HIS A 103 -7.16 -20.40 8.31
C HIS A 103 -7.85 -21.74 7.95
N GLN A 104 -7.87 -22.70 8.88
CA GLN A 104 -8.60 -23.96 8.70
C GLN A 104 -10.08 -23.83 9.11
N GLN A 105 -10.97 -24.51 8.38
CA GLN A 105 -12.41 -24.62 8.67
C GLN A 105 -12.75 -25.56 9.85
N THR A 106 -11.80 -25.82 10.76
CA THR A 106 -11.96 -26.77 11.88
C THR A 106 -11.66 -26.08 13.21
N LYS A 107 -12.28 -26.54 14.31
CA LYS A 107 -12.30 -25.91 15.65
C LYS A 107 -10.92 -25.59 16.27
N GLU A 108 -9.81 -26.05 15.69
CA GLU A 108 -8.45 -25.61 16.02
C GLU A 108 -7.86 -24.86 14.81
N GLY A 109 -8.09 -23.55 14.78
CA GLY A 109 -8.11 -22.75 13.56
C GLY A 109 -6.79 -22.41 12.85
N PHE A 110 -5.66 -23.10 13.07
CA PHE A 110 -4.37 -22.87 12.35
C PHE A 110 -3.43 -24.08 12.48
N PHE A 111 -2.63 -24.40 11.46
CA PHE A 111 -1.63 -25.51 11.45
C PHE A 111 -0.54 -25.43 12.54
N LEU A 112 -0.45 -24.31 13.28
CA LEU A 112 0.54 -24.05 14.33
C LEU A 112 -0.17 -23.55 15.59
N THR A 113 0.09 -24.19 16.73
CA THR A 113 -0.47 -23.81 18.04
C THR A 113 0.38 -22.72 18.71
N GLY A 114 -0.30 -21.72 19.29
CA GLY A 114 0.28 -20.73 20.21
C GLY A 114 1.32 -19.77 19.60
N THR A 115 2.48 -19.67 20.25
CA THR A 115 3.52 -18.66 19.98
C THR A 115 4.14 -18.77 18.58
N TYR A 116 4.26 -19.98 18.03
CA TYR A 116 4.84 -20.20 16.70
C TYR A 116 3.95 -19.68 15.56
N LYS A 117 2.63 -19.66 15.75
CA LYS A 117 1.69 -19.03 14.81
C LYS A 117 1.88 -17.52 14.75
N ASN A 118 2.01 -16.87 15.91
CA ASN A 118 2.22 -15.42 15.96
C ASN A 118 3.58 -15.05 15.37
N ILE A 119 4.65 -15.80 15.67
CA ILE A 119 5.98 -15.59 15.07
C ILE A 119 5.93 -15.78 13.55
N PHE A 120 5.31 -16.86 13.06
CA PHE A 120 5.16 -17.12 11.63
C PHE A 120 4.34 -16.03 10.93
N MET A 121 3.23 -15.57 11.52
CA MET A 121 2.40 -14.49 10.99
C MET A 121 3.17 -13.16 10.90
N VAL A 122 3.98 -12.84 11.93
CA VAL A 122 4.84 -11.65 11.92
C VAL A 122 5.94 -11.78 10.87
N ILE A 123 6.58 -12.94 10.74
CA ILE A 123 7.61 -13.18 9.70
C ILE A 123 7.02 -13.02 8.30
N VAL A 124 5.84 -13.59 8.04
CA VAL A 124 5.16 -13.47 6.73
C VAL A 124 4.75 -12.03 6.45
N PHE A 125 4.20 -11.31 7.44
CA PHE A 125 3.84 -9.90 7.31
C PHE A 125 5.06 -9.03 7.01
N VAL A 126 6.15 -9.21 7.76
CA VAL A 126 7.42 -8.49 7.55
C VAL A 126 8.03 -8.84 6.19
N SER A 127 7.97 -10.10 5.75
CA SER A 127 8.47 -10.54 4.44
C SER A 127 7.71 -9.90 3.28
N ILE A 128 6.37 -9.84 3.38
CA ILE A 128 5.53 -9.17 2.38
C ILE A 128 5.86 -7.68 2.34
N ILE A 129 5.91 -7.01 3.50
CA ILE A 129 6.29 -5.60 3.59
C ILE A 129 7.67 -5.38 2.95
N ALA A 130 8.67 -6.23 3.26
CA ALA A 130 10.01 -6.10 2.71
C ALA A 130 10.03 -6.21 1.17
N ILE A 131 9.32 -7.19 0.59
CA ILE A 131 9.22 -7.35 -0.88
C ILE A 131 8.60 -6.10 -1.52
N PHE A 132 7.55 -5.55 -0.91
CA PHE A 132 6.85 -4.38 -1.43
C PHE A 132 7.63 -3.06 -1.24
N LEU A 133 8.30 -2.87 -0.10
CA LEU A 133 9.21 -1.73 0.11
C LEU A 133 10.40 -1.75 -0.87
N ASN A 134 10.84 -2.95 -1.27
CA ASN A 134 11.84 -3.14 -2.31
C ASN A 134 11.28 -2.74 -3.68
N ALA A 135 10.09 -3.23 -4.02
CA ALA A 135 9.42 -2.88 -5.27
C ALA A 135 9.11 -1.37 -5.42
N LEU A 136 8.87 -0.66 -4.31
CA LEU A 136 8.63 0.79 -4.30
C LEU A 136 9.91 1.64 -4.44
N GLY A 137 11.10 1.01 -4.44
CA GLY A 137 12.39 1.72 -4.41
C GLY A 137 12.64 2.51 -3.12
N TRP A 138 11.74 2.40 -2.14
CA TRP A 138 11.91 3.02 -0.82
C TRP A 138 13.03 2.34 -0.05
N LEU A 139 13.21 1.03 -0.24
CA LEU A 139 14.35 0.33 0.32
C LEU A 139 15.67 0.84 -0.25
N ASP A 140 15.75 1.26 -1.51
CA ASP A 140 16.97 1.87 -2.07
C ASP A 140 17.21 3.26 -1.47
N VAL A 141 16.17 4.07 -1.29
CA VAL A 141 16.29 5.39 -0.63
C VAL A 141 16.72 5.22 0.82
N ILE A 142 16.11 4.29 1.56
CA ILE A 142 16.45 3.99 2.95
C ILE A 142 17.83 3.34 3.03
N TYR A 143 18.18 2.43 2.12
CA TYR A 143 19.48 1.75 2.07
C TYR A 143 20.60 2.71 1.72
N ASN A 144 20.40 3.61 0.74
CA ASN A 144 21.36 4.64 0.40
C ASN A 144 21.49 5.66 1.54
N TYR A 145 20.37 6.10 2.13
CA TYR A 145 20.38 6.95 3.32
C TYR A 145 21.11 6.26 4.49
N LEU A 146 20.83 4.98 4.72
CA LEU A 146 21.46 4.21 5.80
C LEU A 146 22.94 3.94 5.50
N LYS A 147 23.33 3.69 4.26
CA LYS A 147 24.73 3.49 3.82
C LYS A 147 25.54 4.77 3.93
N ASP A 148 24.99 5.90 3.50
CA ASP A 148 25.63 7.21 3.58
C ASP A 148 25.76 7.67 5.04
N ASN A 149 24.79 7.34 5.90
CA ASN A 149 24.85 7.63 7.34
C ASN A 149 25.55 6.53 8.17
N TRP A 150 25.69 5.30 7.65
CA TRP A 150 26.42 4.19 8.29
C TRP A 150 27.93 4.38 8.21
N ASN A 151 28.42 5.10 7.21
CA ASN A 151 29.85 5.40 7.10
C ASN A 151 30.31 6.50 8.07
N THR A 152 29.39 7.11 8.82
CA THR A 152 29.71 7.99 9.94
C THR A 152 30.04 7.14 11.16
N SER A 153 31.25 7.31 11.72
CA SER A 153 31.75 6.60 12.92
C SER A 153 30.74 6.50 14.08
N TYR A 154 29.76 7.40 14.13
CA TYR A 154 28.68 7.40 15.11
C TYR A 154 27.77 6.18 15.03
N VAL A 155 27.37 5.69 13.85
CA VAL A 155 26.42 4.56 13.78
C VAL A 155 27.12 3.24 14.11
N ALA A 156 28.38 3.08 13.70
CA ALA A 156 29.21 1.95 14.12
C ALA A 156 29.41 1.94 15.66
N ALA A 157 29.64 3.09 16.29
CA ALA A 157 29.76 3.20 17.74
C ALA A 157 28.46 2.84 18.48
N VAL A 158 27.30 3.25 17.96
CA VAL A 158 25.98 2.93 18.54
C VAL A 158 25.65 1.44 18.38
N ILE A 159 25.92 0.84 17.22
CA ILE A 159 25.72 -0.59 16.98
C ILE A 159 26.64 -1.42 17.88
N LEU A 160 27.90 -1.03 18.03
CA LEU A 160 28.86 -1.69 18.92
C LEU A 160 28.43 -1.56 20.39
N MET A 161 27.87 -0.43 20.80
CA MET A 161 27.32 -0.25 22.14
C MET A 161 26.10 -1.14 22.41
N ILE A 162 25.17 -1.23 21.44
CA ILE A 162 24.01 -2.13 21.53
C ILE A 162 24.47 -3.60 21.54
N ALA A 163 25.48 -3.96 20.75
CA ALA A 163 26.06 -5.30 20.74
C ALA A 163 26.69 -5.65 22.08
N ILE A 164 27.42 -4.73 22.72
CA ILE A 164 28.00 -4.92 24.05
C ILE A 164 26.91 -5.06 25.12
N ILE A 165 25.87 -4.21 25.09
CA ILE A 165 24.74 -4.31 26.03
C ILE A 165 23.99 -5.63 25.84
N GLY A 166 23.78 -6.05 24.59
CA GLY A 166 23.18 -7.34 24.25
C GLY A 166 24.03 -8.52 24.72
N PHE A 167 25.35 -8.45 24.55
CA PHE A 167 26.28 -9.48 25.03
C PHE A 167 26.32 -9.54 26.56
N MET A 168 26.30 -8.38 27.23
CA MET A 168 26.22 -8.31 28.70
C MET A 168 24.88 -8.87 29.21
N ALA A 169 23.77 -8.54 28.56
CA ALA A 169 22.46 -9.08 28.91
C ALA A 169 22.37 -10.59 28.68
N TRP A 170 23.03 -11.10 27.63
CA TRP A 170 23.10 -12.53 27.32
C TRP A 170 24.02 -13.29 28.31
N ILE A 171 25.17 -12.71 28.68
CA ILE A 171 26.10 -13.28 29.69
C ILE A 171 25.51 -13.23 31.10
N MET A 172 24.76 -12.18 31.45
CA MET A 172 24.04 -12.13 32.74
C MET A 172 22.87 -13.13 32.81
N HIS A 173 22.54 -13.79 31.70
CA HIS A 173 21.52 -14.82 31.64
C HIS A 173 22.17 -16.20 31.77
N ASP A 174 22.72 -16.51 32.96
CA ASP A 174 23.16 -17.88 33.28
C ASP A 174 22.07 -18.68 34.02
N PRO A 175 21.91 -19.99 33.74
CA PRO A 175 20.81 -20.81 34.19
C PRO A 175 21.12 -21.38 35.58
N SER A 176 20.70 -20.67 36.62
CA SER A 176 20.84 -21.14 37.99
C SER A 176 19.72 -20.59 38.86
N ASP A 177 18.55 -21.25 38.86
CA ASP A 177 17.92 -21.65 40.12
C ASP A 177 16.74 -22.64 39.98
N SER A 178 16.67 -23.59 40.92
CA SER A 178 15.59 -24.56 41.20
C SER A 178 15.54 -25.91 40.47
N LYS A 179 16.62 -26.71 40.57
CA LYS A 179 16.54 -28.19 40.53
C LYS A 179 16.73 -28.87 41.91
N ASP A 180 16.79 -28.11 43.01
CA ASP A 180 17.05 -28.65 44.35
C ASP A 180 15.95 -28.32 45.38
N ALA A 181 14.73 -28.81 45.15
CA ALA A 181 13.69 -28.88 46.19
C ALA A 181 12.88 -30.19 46.12
N LYS A 182 13.53 -31.29 45.69
CA LYS A 182 12.90 -32.62 45.59
C LYS A 182 13.66 -33.71 46.35
N LYS A 183 14.32 -33.36 47.46
CA LYS A 183 14.89 -34.31 48.43
C LYS A 183 15.00 -33.69 49.82
N GLU A 184 13.87 -33.47 50.49
CA GLU A 184 13.78 -33.45 51.96
C GLU A 184 12.29 -33.44 52.33
N GLY A 185 11.79 -34.57 52.82
CA GLY A 185 10.37 -34.77 53.07
C GLY A 185 9.99 -36.25 53.08
N THR A 186 10.74 -37.06 53.83
CA THR A 186 10.29 -38.35 54.33
C THR A 186 9.03 -38.19 55.17
N GLY A 187 8.01 -38.94 54.78
CA GLY A 187 6.93 -39.46 55.64
C GLY A 187 6.61 -40.84 55.13
#